data_AF-A0A524EI35-F1
#
_entry.id   AF-A0A524EI35-F1
#
_cell.length_a   1.000
_cell.length_b   1.000
_cell.length_c   1.000
_cell.angle_alpha   90.00
_cell.angle_beta   90.00
_cell.angle_gamma   90.00
#
_symmetry.space_group_name_H-M   'P 1'
#
loop_
_entity.id
_entity.type
_entity.pdbx_description
1 polymer ?
#
loop_
_entity_poly.entity_id
_entity_poly.type
_entity_poly.pdbx_seq_one_letter_code
_entity_poly.pdbx_strand_id
1 'polypeptide(L)'
;MTLDNSYKQQIYKELSRYLREKDFKKFIEHAKDKREKNFYYNPSEIQDRFEILSNLLMDTIRDVSEGYETSALGEFIEILRFFNEQNLLERMLSKEDQILLGQIKKDEIFLANLMDLFGTITNYFILYIVKDIPNHFLDFFITNPNPYFPNSDMLIHYIKNVFFNQYTIYGLSVRYLGTVEKFLTQVQKELTRLNFRDKHKNNEFIELDMKYEFSDFYFSYGDITQRVITKKHLIYPENVFKYINENLDKKKKQNYTFQSLSMVLLGGIGPQGHGFTYSTPRGEIIEICSDIKENEAIIVKYKLFLKEQFINRLDKELIKINSQIRAQTISFLNSLLTPNEIIGYNKMDHILSKVENFLQNYEEVENFDIDKLYHNISDAISIILRPIRMVDQFKARMELVSQDKLKSEDLAKLTSLKNKSHYDVLRERLFFQYIVDFFYEISQKSKFKKEKW
;
A
#
# COMPACT_ATOMS: atom_id res chain seq x y z
N MET A 1 -21.70 -47.47 16.53
CA MET A 1 -22.17 -46.16 16.01
C MET A 1 -21.74 -44.96 16.88
N THR A 2 -20.82 -45.10 17.85
CA THR A 2 -20.53 -44.06 18.86
C THR A 2 -19.12 -43.47 18.84
N LEU A 3 -18.15 -44.09 18.16
CA LEU A 3 -16.75 -43.62 18.10
C LEU A 3 -16.52 -42.50 17.07
N ASP A 4 -17.22 -42.55 15.94
CA ASP A 4 -17.08 -41.62 14.80
C ASP A 4 -17.47 -40.17 15.16
N ASN A 5 -18.50 -40.01 16.01
CA ASN A 5 -19.01 -38.69 16.40
C ASN A 5 -18.12 -37.98 17.44
N SER A 6 -17.44 -38.74 18.33
CA SER A 6 -16.57 -38.17 19.36
C SER A 6 -15.28 -37.59 18.78
N TYR A 7 -14.69 -38.26 17.78
CA TYR A 7 -13.46 -37.80 17.14
C TYR A 7 -13.72 -36.56 16.26
N LYS A 8 -14.80 -36.58 15.46
CA LYS A 8 -15.25 -35.42 14.68
C LYS A 8 -15.43 -34.18 15.57
N GLN A 9 -16.13 -34.32 16.70
CA GLN A 9 -16.30 -33.23 17.67
C GLN A 9 -14.97 -32.73 18.24
N GLN A 10 -14.03 -33.63 18.51
CA GLN A 10 -12.69 -33.26 18.97
C GLN A 10 -11.94 -32.45 17.92
N ILE A 11 -12.01 -32.82 16.63
CA ILE A 11 -11.41 -32.04 15.54
C ILE A 11 -11.97 -30.61 15.51
N TYR A 12 -13.29 -30.45 15.52
CA TYR A 12 -13.89 -29.11 15.48
C TYR A 12 -13.56 -28.27 16.71
N LYS A 13 -13.43 -28.90 17.88
CA LYS A 13 -12.96 -28.23 19.09
C LYS A 13 -11.51 -27.75 18.97
N GLU A 14 -10.63 -28.56 18.37
CA GLU A 14 -9.24 -28.17 18.09
C GLU A 14 -9.16 -27.06 17.04
N LEU A 15 -9.95 -27.13 15.96
CA LEU A 15 -10.04 -26.06 14.97
C LEU A 15 -10.48 -24.73 15.61
N SER A 16 -11.51 -24.76 16.46
CA SER A 16 -11.97 -23.60 17.23
C SER A 16 -10.87 -23.05 18.17
N ARG A 17 -10.09 -23.94 18.80
CA ARG A 17 -8.92 -23.54 19.61
C ARG A 17 -7.85 -22.84 18.78
N TYR A 18 -7.47 -23.39 17.62
CA TYR A 18 -6.49 -22.76 16.73
C TYR A 18 -6.93 -21.38 16.23
N LEU A 19 -8.24 -21.18 15.97
CA LEU A 19 -8.76 -19.85 15.64
C LEU A 19 -8.55 -18.86 16.79
N ARG A 20 -8.89 -19.23 18.03
CA ARG A 20 -8.69 -18.36 19.21
C ARG A 20 -7.24 -17.99 19.44
N GLU A 21 -6.33 -18.93 19.22
CA GLU A 21 -4.89 -18.74 19.41
C GLU A 21 -4.19 -18.04 18.23
N LYS A 22 -4.93 -17.66 17.17
CA LYS A 22 -4.39 -17.13 15.90
C LYS A 22 -3.39 -18.08 15.22
N ASP A 23 -3.44 -19.38 15.50
CA ASP A 23 -2.55 -20.38 14.88
C ASP A 23 -3.14 -20.91 13.56
N PHE A 24 -3.26 -20.01 12.60
CA PHE A 24 -3.85 -20.26 11.27
C PHE A 24 -3.11 -21.34 10.48
N LYS A 25 -1.81 -21.49 10.71
CA LYS A 25 -1.01 -22.55 10.06
C LYS A 25 -1.45 -23.91 10.56
N LYS A 26 -1.52 -24.12 11.89
CA LYS A 26 -2.01 -25.40 12.44
C LYS A 26 -3.48 -25.64 12.12
N PHE A 27 -4.31 -24.59 12.05
CA PHE A 27 -5.68 -24.74 11.57
C PHE A 27 -5.71 -25.36 10.18
N ILE A 28 -4.95 -24.83 9.22
CA ILE A 28 -4.92 -25.35 7.83
C ILE A 28 -4.40 -26.79 7.81
N GLU A 29 -3.32 -27.07 8.54
CA GLU A 29 -2.75 -28.42 8.62
C GLU A 29 -3.75 -29.43 9.18
N HIS A 30 -4.47 -29.04 10.24
CA HIS A 30 -5.46 -29.89 10.90
C HIS A 30 -6.75 -30.05 10.08
N ALA A 31 -7.22 -28.99 9.42
CA ALA A 31 -8.38 -29.03 8.53
C ALA A 31 -8.15 -29.88 7.27
N LYS A 32 -6.89 -30.02 6.84
CA LYS A 32 -6.47 -30.84 5.70
C LYS A 32 -6.08 -32.27 6.08
N ASP A 33 -6.14 -32.63 7.35
CA ASP A 33 -5.68 -33.93 7.83
C ASP A 33 -6.53 -35.07 7.26
N LYS A 34 -5.92 -35.87 6.38
CA LYS A 34 -6.56 -36.97 5.63
C LYS A 34 -6.53 -38.31 6.37
N ARG A 35 -6.18 -38.34 7.67
CA ARG A 35 -6.09 -39.59 8.44
C ARG A 35 -7.40 -40.36 8.50
N GLU A 36 -8.54 -39.70 8.29
CA GLU A 36 -9.82 -40.36 8.00
C GLU A 36 -10.24 -40.16 6.55
N LYS A 37 -10.50 -41.26 5.84
CA LYS A 37 -11.03 -41.24 4.46
C LYS A 37 -12.42 -40.57 4.33
N ASN A 38 -13.06 -40.18 5.44
CA ASN A 38 -14.43 -39.66 5.51
C ASN A 38 -14.59 -38.33 6.26
N PHE A 39 -13.51 -37.68 6.72
CA PHE A 39 -13.64 -36.34 7.33
C PHE A 39 -13.79 -35.28 6.23
N TYR A 40 -14.96 -34.65 6.18
CA TYR A 40 -15.23 -33.52 5.29
C TYR A 40 -15.32 -32.25 6.14
N TYR A 41 -14.34 -31.36 5.94
CA TYR A 41 -14.33 -30.05 6.57
C TYR A 41 -15.62 -29.28 6.26
N ASN A 42 -16.35 -28.96 7.33
CA ASN A 42 -17.59 -28.19 7.29
C ASN A 42 -17.47 -26.99 8.24
N PRO A 43 -17.30 -25.75 7.72
CA PRO A 43 -17.15 -24.54 8.53
C PRO A 43 -18.28 -24.32 9.54
N SER A 44 -19.50 -24.76 9.20
CA SER A 44 -20.68 -24.55 10.04
C SER A 44 -20.63 -25.29 11.39
N GLU A 45 -19.82 -26.36 11.48
CA GLU A 45 -19.64 -27.18 12.68
C GLU A 45 -18.58 -26.64 13.65
N ILE A 46 -17.79 -25.63 13.24
CA ILE A 46 -16.86 -24.94 14.15
C ILE A 46 -17.67 -24.03 15.08
N GLN A 47 -17.63 -24.37 16.38
CA GLN A 47 -18.29 -23.64 17.45
C GLN A 47 -17.70 -22.24 17.63
N ASP A 48 -18.59 -21.28 17.92
CA ASP A 48 -18.30 -19.90 18.30
C ASP A 48 -17.46 -19.10 17.30
N ARG A 49 -17.31 -19.57 16.05
CA ARG A 49 -16.41 -18.96 15.05
C ARG A 49 -16.66 -17.46 14.81
N PHE A 50 -17.91 -17.01 14.89
CA PHE A 50 -18.25 -15.59 14.74
C PHE A 50 -17.86 -14.77 15.97
N GLU A 51 -18.05 -15.32 17.17
CA GLU A 51 -17.61 -14.68 18.43
C GLU A 51 -16.09 -14.63 18.49
N ILE A 52 -15.41 -15.72 18.13
CA ILE A 52 -13.95 -15.77 18.02
C ILE A 52 -13.47 -14.69 17.06
N LEU A 53 -14.04 -14.62 15.84
CA LEU A 53 -13.67 -13.58 14.88
C LEU A 53 -13.89 -12.18 15.45
N SER A 54 -15.06 -11.92 16.06
CA SER A 54 -15.37 -10.63 16.66
C SER A 54 -14.32 -10.23 17.69
N ASN A 55 -13.99 -11.13 18.62
CA ASN A 55 -12.99 -10.89 19.66
C ASN A 55 -11.61 -10.60 19.07
N LEU A 56 -11.15 -11.39 18.09
CA LEU A 56 -9.86 -11.17 17.41
C LEU A 56 -9.79 -9.80 16.72
N LEU A 57 -10.88 -9.38 16.07
CA LEU A 57 -10.96 -8.06 15.43
C LEU A 57 -11.04 -6.94 16.46
N MET A 58 -11.77 -7.12 17.56
CA MET A 58 -11.83 -6.10 18.63
C MET A 58 -10.49 -5.94 19.34
N ASP A 59 -9.73 -7.01 19.51
CA ASP A 59 -8.36 -6.93 20.03
C ASP A 59 -7.50 -6.01 19.13
N THR A 60 -7.55 -6.18 17.81
CA THR A 60 -6.80 -5.29 16.91
C THR A 60 -7.30 -3.84 16.95
N ILE A 61 -8.60 -3.60 17.16
CA ILE A 61 -9.13 -2.23 17.29
C ILE A 61 -8.73 -1.60 18.62
N ARG A 62 -8.67 -2.39 19.70
CA ARG A 62 -8.14 -1.97 21.00
C ARG A 62 -6.67 -1.55 20.87
N ASP A 63 -5.85 -2.34 20.20
CA ASP A 63 -4.42 -2.03 19.99
C ASP A 63 -4.23 -0.71 19.21
N VAL A 64 -5.09 -0.44 18.22
CA VAL A 64 -5.09 0.84 17.48
C VAL A 64 -5.57 2.01 18.34
N SER A 65 -6.65 1.83 19.09
CA SER A 65 -7.35 2.92 19.78
C SER A 65 -6.77 3.28 21.15
N GLU A 66 -6.16 2.31 21.84
CA GLU A 66 -5.56 2.49 23.16
C GLU A 66 -4.03 2.44 23.10
N GLY A 67 -3.48 1.50 22.33
CA GLY A 67 -2.03 1.30 22.20
C GLY A 67 -1.35 2.19 21.16
N TYR A 68 -2.13 2.90 20.33
CA TYR A 68 -1.64 3.62 19.14
C TYR A 68 -0.84 2.71 18.17
N GLU A 69 -1.12 1.41 18.18
CA GLU A 69 -0.46 0.42 17.33
C GLU A 69 -1.18 0.27 15.99
N THR A 70 -1.10 1.30 15.16
CA THR A 70 -1.79 1.34 13.85
C THR A 70 -1.45 0.19 12.90
N SER A 71 -0.32 -0.51 13.11
CA SER A 71 0.01 -1.74 12.38
C SER A 71 -1.00 -2.88 12.61
N ALA A 72 -1.76 -2.87 13.70
CA ALA A 72 -2.81 -3.84 13.98
C ALA A 72 -3.99 -3.75 12.97
N LEU A 73 -4.14 -2.62 12.26
CA LEU A 73 -5.05 -2.53 11.11
C LEU A 73 -4.67 -3.51 10.00
N GLY A 74 -3.38 -3.81 9.84
CA GLY A 74 -2.92 -4.86 8.93
C GLY A 74 -3.32 -6.25 9.38
N GLU A 75 -3.19 -6.53 10.67
CA GLU A 75 -3.59 -7.80 11.26
C GLU A 75 -5.10 -8.04 11.12
N PHE A 76 -5.91 -6.99 11.30
CA PHE A 76 -7.36 -7.02 11.06
C PHE A 76 -7.70 -7.58 9.67
N ILE A 77 -6.97 -7.13 8.64
CA ILE A 77 -7.14 -7.58 7.25
C ILE A 77 -6.71 -9.04 7.09
N GLU A 78 -5.59 -9.45 7.68
CA GLU A 78 -5.11 -10.84 7.58
C GLU A 78 -6.06 -11.83 8.28
N ILE A 79 -6.64 -11.46 9.43
CA ILE A 79 -7.66 -12.26 10.11
C ILE A 79 -8.89 -12.41 9.21
N LEU A 80 -9.41 -11.32 8.65
CA LEU A 80 -10.56 -11.38 7.75
C LEU A 80 -10.30 -12.20 6.50
N ARG A 81 -9.11 -12.05 5.90
CA ARG A 81 -8.70 -12.83 4.73
C ARG A 81 -8.72 -14.33 5.06
N PHE A 82 -8.13 -14.73 6.18
CA PHE A 82 -8.13 -16.11 6.61
C PHE A 82 -9.55 -16.67 6.77
N PHE A 83 -10.43 -15.93 7.46
CA PHE A 83 -11.82 -16.36 7.65
C PHE A 83 -12.60 -16.44 6.33
N ASN A 84 -12.34 -15.55 5.38
CA ASN A 84 -12.92 -15.63 4.03
C ASN A 84 -12.42 -16.86 3.26
N GLU A 85 -11.11 -17.07 3.20
CA GLU A 85 -10.48 -18.17 2.46
C GLU A 85 -10.92 -19.55 2.97
N GLN A 86 -11.16 -19.68 4.27
CA GLN A 86 -11.62 -20.92 4.89
C GLN A 86 -13.16 -21.05 4.94
N ASN A 87 -13.90 -20.14 4.30
CA ASN A 87 -15.38 -20.08 4.30
C ASN A 87 -16.00 -20.08 5.70
N LEU A 88 -15.30 -19.55 6.71
CA LEU A 88 -15.74 -19.56 8.10
C LEU A 88 -16.95 -18.65 8.38
N LEU A 89 -17.32 -17.80 7.43
CA LEU A 89 -18.47 -16.90 7.54
C LEU A 89 -19.77 -17.48 6.98
N GLU A 90 -19.75 -18.69 6.42
CA GLU A 90 -20.94 -19.33 5.87
C GLU A 90 -22.08 -19.41 6.90
N ARG A 91 -23.26 -18.94 6.50
CA ARG A 91 -24.48 -18.92 7.33
C ARG A 91 -25.74 -18.80 6.47
N MET A 92 -26.90 -19.12 7.04
CA MET A 92 -28.18 -18.87 6.37
C MET A 92 -28.45 -17.36 6.25
N LEU A 93 -28.91 -16.92 5.08
CA LEU A 93 -29.26 -15.52 4.82
C LEU A 93 -30.76 -15.30 4.98
N SER A 94 -31.12 -14.30 5.79
CA SER A 94 -32.52 -13.85 5.90
C SER A 94 -32.95 -13.07 4.65
N LYS A 95 -34.27 -12.80 4.52
CA LYS A 95 -34.78 -11.93 3.45
C LYS A 95 -34.23 -10.51 3.54
N GLU A 96 -34.07 -10.00 4.76
CA GLU A 96 -33.48 -8.66 5.00
C GLU A 96 -32.03 -8.60 4.54
N ASP A 97 -31.26 -9.66 4.81
CA ASP A 97 -29.86 -9.76 4.37
C ASP A 97 -29.76 -9.77 2.83
N GLN A 98 -30.68 -10.47 2.15
CA GLN A 98 -30.71 -10.50 0.69
C GLN A 98 -31.02 -9.12 0.08
N ILE A 99 -31.94 -8.36 0.70
CA ILE A 99 -32.25 -6.99 0.29
C ILE A 99 -31.04 -6.09 0.46
N LEU A 100 -30.37 -6.14 1.62
CA LEU A 100 -29.17 -5.36 1.91
C LEU A 100 -28.05 -5.70 0.91
N LEU A 101 -27.80 -6.99 0.66
CA LEU A 101 -26.82 -7.43 -0.34
C LEU A 101 -27.14 -6.90 -1.74
N GLY A 102 -28.42 -6.89 -2.13
CA GLY A 102 -28.85 -6.32 -3.42
C GLY A 102 -28.58 -4.82 -3.55
N GLN A 103 -28.57 -4.08 -2.43
CA GLN A 103 -28.21 -2.66 -2.40
C GLN A 103 -26.69 -2.48 -2.46
N ILE A 104 -25.95 -3.16 -1.60
CA ILE A 104 -24.49 -3.07 -1.49
C ILE A 104 -23.80 -3.49 -2.79
N LYS A 105 -24.32 -4.49 -3.49
CA LYS A 105 -23.73 -4.96 -4.75
C LYS A 105 -23.80 -3.94 -5.90
N LYS A 106 -24.50 -2.82 -5.73
CA LYS A 106 -24.50 -1.70 -6.68
C LYS A 106 -23.26 -0.82 -6.53
N ASP A 107 -22.57 -0.89 -5.40
CA ASP A 107 -21.30 -0.18 -5.19
C ASP A 107 -20.14 -0.98 -5.81
N GLU A 108 -19.86 -0.69 -7.08
CA GLU A 108 -18.80 -1.34 -7.85
C GLU A 108 -17.40 -1.10 -7.24
N ILE A 109 -17.16 0.05 -6.61
CA ILE A 109 -15.86 0.40 -5.99
C ILE A 109 -15.65 -0.41 -4.72
N PHE A 110 -16.67 -0.50 -3.87
CA PHE A 110 -16.61 -1.31 -2.66
C PHE A 110 -16.34 -2.78 -2.98
N LEU A 111 -17.08 -3.36 -3.93
CA LEU A 111 -16.87 -4.75 -4.34
C LEU A 111 -15.47 -4.97 -4.92
N ALA A 112 -14.99 -4.06 -5.78
CA ALA A 112 -13.63 -4.14 -6.32
C ALA A 112 -12.58 -4.09 -5.20
N ASN A 113 -12.76 -3.21 -4.20
CA ASN A 113 -11.86 -3.12 -3.06
C ASN A 113 -11.84 -4.39 -2.21
N LEU A 114 -13.01 -5.00 -1.96
CA LEU A 114 -13.08 -6.27 -1.24
C LEU A 114 -12.41 -7.40 -2.03
N MET A 115 -12.64 -7.48 -3.34
CA MET A 115 -12.02 -8.51 -4.18
C MET A 115 -10.49 -8.35 -4.25
N ASP A 116 -9.99 -7.12 -4.30
CA ASP A 116 -8.56 -6.84 -4.30
C ASP A 116 -7.89 -7.24 -2.97
N LEU A 117 -8.55 -6.99 -1.82
CA LEU A 117 -8.01 -7.31 -0.50
C LEU A 117 -8.13 -8.79 -0.10
N PHE A 118 -9.23 -9.45 -0.49
CA PHE A 118 -9.64 -10.74 0.06
C PHE A 118 -9.85 -11.83 -1.00
N GLY A 119 -9.62 -11.53 -2.29
CA GLY A 119 -9.79 -12.47 -3.38
C GLY A 119 -11.26 -12.74 -3.70
N THR A 120 -11.63 -14.01 -3.84
CA THR A 120 -13.05 -14.36 -4.07
C THR A 120 -13.88 -14.07 -2.82
N ILE A 121 -14.88 -13.22 -2.96
CA ILE A 121 -15.77 -12.82 -1.85
C ILE A 121 -17.13 -13.52 -1.94
N THR A 122 -17.62 -13.99 -0.81
CA THR A 122 -18.95 -14.59 -0.70
C THR A 122 -19.98 -13.57 -0.22
N ASN A 123 -21.28 -13.85 -0.42
CA ASN A 123 -22.35 -13.02 0.14
C ASN A 123 -22.27 -12.91 1.65
N TYR A 124 -21.86 -13.99 2.33
CA TYR A 124 -21.73 -14.01 3.78
C TYR A 124 -20.59 -13.12 4.27
N PHE A 125 -19.46 -13.12 3.56
CA PHE A 125 -18.34 -12.21 3.81
C PHE A 125 -18.75 -10.75 3.63
N ILE A 126 -19.36 -10.41 2.50
CA ILE A 126 -19.87 -9.03 2.26
C ILE A 126 -20.80 -8.60 3.39
N LEU A 127 -21.74 -9.46 3.78
CA LEU A 127 -22.69 -9.18 4.84
C LEU A 127 -21.99 -8.95 6.19
N TYR A 128 -20.99 -9.75 6.51
CA TYR A 128 -20.21 -9.59 7.74
C TYR A 128 -19.50 -8.22 7.79
N ILE A 129 -18.89 -7.80 6.67
CA ILE A 129 -18.23 -6.49 6.57
C ILE A 129 -19.22 -5.32 6.72
N VAL A 130 -20.39 -5.37 6.08
CA VAL A 130 -21.31 -4.22 6.04
C VAL A 130 -22.28 -4.15 7.22
N LYS A 131 -22.50 -5.27 7.92
CA LYS A 131 -23.50 -5.38 8.99
C LYS A 131 -22.86 -5.71 10.32
N ASP A 132 -22.08 -6.78 10.41
CA ASP A 132 -21.65 -7.30 11.71
C ASP A 132 -20.48 -6.47 12.28
N ILE A 133 -19.43 -6.22 11.47
CA ILE A 133 -18.29 -5.40 11.91
C ILE A 133 -18.72 -4.00 12.39
N PRO A 134 -19.54 -3.24 11.65
CA PRO A 134 -20.01 -1.93 12.10
C PRO A 134 -20.77 -1.96 13.43
N ASN A 135 -21.58 -2.99 13.68
CA ASN A 135 -22.29 -3.16 14.95
C ASN A 135 -21.30 -3.51 16.08
N HIS A 136 -20.38 -4.44 15.85
CA HIS A 136 -19.35 -4.77 16.84
C HIS A 136 -18.48 -3.56 17.22
N PHE A 137 -18.13 -2.72 16.24
CA PHE A 137 -17.38 -1.48 16.50
C PHE A 137 -18.19 -0.51 17.36
N LEU A 138 -19.49 -0.38 17.10
CA LEU A 138 -20.37 0.45 17.91
C LEU A 138 -20.47 -0.04 19.35
N ASP A 139 -20.70 -1.34 19.52
CA ASP A 139 -20.76 -1.92 20.86
C ASP A 139 -19.42 -1.75 21.59
N PHE A 140 -18.30 -1.95 20.89
CA PHE A 140 -16.95 -1.77 21.45
C PHE A 140 -16.70 -0.34 21.94
N PHE A 141 -16.94 0.68 21.10
CA PHE A 141 -16.67 2.08 21.47
C PHE A 141 -17.66 2.66 22.47
N ILE A 142 -18.88 2.11 22.57
CA ILE A 142 -19.83 2.46 23.63
C ILE A 142 -19.39 1.83 24.97
N THR A 143 -18.95 0.58 24.94
CA THR A 143 -18.62 -0.19 26.16
C THR A 143 -17.24 0.18 26.72
N ASN A 144 -16.30 0.57 25.86
CA ASN A 144 -14.93 0.94 26.21
C ASN A 144 -14.70 2.42 25.85
N PRO A 145 -15.24 3.37 26.64
CA PRO A 145 -15.04 4.78 26.38
C PRO A 145 -13.54 5.13 26.52
N ASN A 146 -12.98 5.74 25.49
CA ASN A 146 -11.60 6.17 25.52
C ASN A 146 -11.44 7.42 26.40
N PRO A 147 -10.52 7.42 27.39
CA PRO A 147 -10.38 8.52 28.35
C PRO A 147 -9.95 9.85 27.73
N TYR A 148 -9.37 9.83 26.52
CA TYR A 148 -9.01 11.04 25.78
C TYR A 148 -10.20 11.74 25.12
N PHE A 149 -11.39 11.13 25.16
CA PHE A 149 -12.62 11.67 24.59
C PHE A 149 -13.69 11.89 25.65
N PRO A 150 -14.40 13.03 25.64
CA PRO A 150 -15.47 13.30 26.60
C PRO A 150 -16.62 12.28 26.57
N ASN A 151 -16.88 11.68 25.42
CA ASN A 151 -17.89 10.64 25.23
C ASN A 151 -17.62 9.83 23.95
N SER A 152 -18.34 8.71 23.80
CA SER A 152 -18.28 7.86 22.61
C SER A 152 -18.61 8.63 21.33
N ASP A 153 -19.51 9.62 21.38
CA ASP A 153 -19.93 10.36 20.20
C ASP A 153 -18.80 11.21 19.59
N MET A 154 -18.01 11.85 20.43
CA MET A 154 -16.83 12.60 19.98
C MET A 154 -15.75 11.67 19.43
N LEU A 155 -15.55 10.50 20.03
CA LEU A 155 -14.64 9.47 19.52
C LEU A 155 -15.08 8.99 18.13
N ILE A 156 -16.36 8.67 17.96
CA ILE A 156 -16.94 8.26 16.68
C ILE A 156 -16.78 9.34 15.62
N HIS A 157 -17.05 10.59 15.99
CA HIS A 157 -16.87 11.73 15.10
C HIS A 157 -15.39 11.92 14.70
N TYR A 158 -14.46 11.74 15.63
CA TYR A 158 -13.03 11.80 15.36
C TYR A 158 -12.56 10.69 14.42
N ILE A 159 -12.96 9.43 14.64
CA ILE A 159 -12.62 8.31 13.76
C ILE A 159 -13.12 8.59 12.33
N LYS A 160 -14.36 9.08 12.21
CA LYS A 160 -15.00 9.39 10.93
C LYS A 160 -14.34 10.52 10.16
N ASN A 161 -13.94 11.59 10.87
CA ASN A 161 -13.58 12.86 10.23
C ASN A 161 -12.11 13.25 10.37
N VAL A 162 -11.33 12.57 11.21
CA VAL A 162 -9.96 12.99 11.54
C VAL A 162 -8.96 11.85 11.41
N PHE A 163 -9.22 10.68 12.00
CA PHE A 163 -8.22 9.59 12.08
C PHE A 163 -7.65 9.20 10.70
N PHE A 164 -8.52 8.90 9.73
CA PHE A 164 -8.08 8.52 8.38
C PHE A 164 -7.63 9.72 7.50
N ASN A 165 -7.64 10.94 8.03
CA ASN A 165 -7.04 12.12 7.38
C ASN A 165 -5.57 12.28 7.74
N GLN A 166 -5.13 11.78 8.88
CA GLN A 166 -3.72 11.81 9.28
C GLN A 166 -3.43 10.67 10.24
N TYR A 167 -2.66 9.68 9.77
CA TYR A 167 -2.21 8.56 10.60
C TYR A 167 -0.88 8.04 10.08
N THR A 168 -0.22 7.21 10.88
CA THR A 168 0.96 6.47 10.44
C THR A 168 0.65 4.98 10.41
N ILE A 169 1.24 4.20 9.50
CA ILE A 169 1.09 2.73 9.45
C ILE A 169 2.30 2.12 8.74
N TYR A 170 2.83 1.02 9.26
CA TYR A 170 4.01 0.33 8.67
C TYR A 170 5.27 1.21 8.48
N GLY A 171 5.41 2.31 9.24
CA GLY A 171 6.48 3.31 9.06
C GLY A 171 6.16 4.42 8.06
N LEU A 172 5.01 4.34 7.39
CA LEU A 172 4.50 5.38 6.49
C LEU A 172 3.67 6.41 7.23
N SER A 173 3.84 7.67 6.87
CA SER A 173 2.89 8.74 7.22
C SER A 173 1.90 8.93 6.08
N VAL A 174 0.61 8.91 6.41
CA VAL A 174 -0.49 9.09 5.45
C VAL A 174 -1.26 10.36 5.79
N ARG A 175 -1.50 11.21 4.79
CA ARG A 175 -2.23 12.47 4.97
C ARG A 175 -3.22 12.73 3.85
N TYR A 176 -4.45 13.09 4.20
CA TYR A 176 -5.42 13.65 3.27
C TYR A 176 -5.07 15.11 2.95
N LEU A 177 -4.87 15.44 1.68
CA LEU A 177 -4.55 16.79 1.22
C LEU A 177 -5.77 17.55 0.68
N GLY A 178 -6.86 16.87 0.32
CA GLY A 178 -8.02 17.52 -0.28
C GLY A 178 -8.68 16.67 -1.36
N THR A 179 -9.57 17.28 -2.14
CA THR A 179 -10.23 16.61 -3.27
C THR A 179 -9.39 16.70 -4.54
N VAL A 180 -9.57 15.74 -5.43
CA VAL A 180 -8.98 15.73 -6.78
C VAL A 180 -9.32 17.05 -7.51
N GLU A 181 -10.57 17.49 -7.47
CA GLU A 181 -11.01 18.72 -8.13
C GLU A 181 -10.24 19.97 -7.66
N LYS A 182 -10.08 20.14 -6.33
CA LYS A 182 -9.33 21.25 -5.75
C LYS A 182 -7.85 21.19 -6.15
N PHE A 183 -7.26 20.01 -6.07
CA PHE A 183 -5.86 19.79 -6.45
C PHE A 183 -5.62 20.15 -7.92
N LEU A 184 -6.44 19.62 -8.83
CA LEU A 184 -6.28 19.86 -10.26
C LEU A 184 -6.52 21.32 -10.65
N THR A 185 -7.49 21.99 -10.01
CA THR A 185 -7.76 23.42 -10.22
C THR A 185 -6.57 24.28 -9.79
N GLN A 186 -5.95 23.94 -8.66
CA GLN A 186 -4.76 24.64 -8.17
C GLN A 186 -3.55 24.40 -9.10
N VAL A 187 -3.34 23.16 -9.55
CA VAL A 187 -2.32 22.85 -10.56
C VAL A 187 -2.53 23.66 -11.85
N GLN A 188 -3.76 23.67 -12.39
CA GLN A 188 -4.07 24.42 -13.61
C GLN A 188 -3.82 25.92 -13.45
N LYS A 189 -4.16 26.49 -12.28
CA LYS A 189 -3.91 27.89 -11.96
C LYS A 189 -2.41 28.22 -11.94
N GLU A 190 -1.60 27.40 -11.27
CA GLU A 190 -0.15 27.62 -11.23
C GLU A 190 0.50 27.42 -12.61
N LEU A 191 0.06 26.42 -13.38
CA LEU A 191 0.54 26.22 -14.75
C LEU A 191 0.19 27.40 -15.67
N THR A 192 -0.99 28.00 -15.54
CA THR A 192 -1.39 29.17 -16.35
C THR A 192 -0.51 30.39 -16.06
N ARG A 193 -0.05 30.56 -14.80
CA ARG A 193 0.84 31.67 -14.41
C ARG A 193 2.24 31.58 -15.00
N LEU A 194 2.71 30.37 -15.31
CA LEU A 194 4.06 30.13 -15.81
C LEU A 194 4.27 30.52 -17.29
N ASN A 195 3.31 31.18 -17.96
CA ASN A 195 3.39 31.60 -19.37
C ASN A 195 3.88 30.46 -20.30
N PHE A 196 3.05 29.42 -20.45
CA PHE A 196 3.26 28.28 -21.36
C PHE A 196 3.24 28.65 -22.86
N ARG A 197 4.10 29.57 -23.31
CA ARG A 197 4.31 29.87 -24.74
C ARG A 197 5.33 28.95 -25.42
N ASP A 198 6.02 28.08 -24.69
CA ASP A 198 6.89 27.03 -25.23
C ASP A 198 6.30 25.63 -24.99
N LYS A 199 5.02 25.43 -25.37
CA LYS A 199 4.25 24.17 -25.19
C LYS A 199 4.86 22.89 -25.79
N HIS A 200 6.03 22.97 -26.42
CA HIS A 200 6.70 21.83 -27.07
C HIS A 200 8.21 21.77 -26.83
N LYS A 201 8.78 22.58 -25.92
CA LYS A 201 10.19 22.42 -25.55
C LYS A 201 10.30 21.55 -24.31
N ASN A 202 10.41 20.24 -24.58
CA ASN A 202 10.99 19.18 -23.77
C ASN A 202 10.39 18.95 -22.38
N ASN A 203 9.73 17.80 -22.17
CA ASN A 203 9.74 16.87 -21.00
C ASN A 203 10.23 17.37 -19.61
N GLU A 204 10.08 18.63 -19.24
CA GLU A 204 10.62 19.18 -18.02
C GLU A 204 9.58 19.08 -16.91
N PHE A 205 10.02 18.49 -15.79
CA PHE A 205 9.24 18.44 -14.57
C PHE A 205 9.09 19.85 -13.98
N ILE A 206 7.92 20.14 -13.41
CA ILE A 206 7.60 21.46 -12.87
C ILE A 206 7.41 21.39 -11.37
N GLU A 207 8.03 22.33 -10.65
CA GLU A 207 7.80 22.54 -9.22
C GLU A 207 6.68 23.56 -9.00
N LEU A 208 5.69 23.22 -8.19
CA LEU A 208 4.53 24.04 -7.86
C LEU A 208 4.40 24.17 -6.34
N ASP A 209 4.19 25.39 -5.85
CA ASP A 209 3.87 25.62 -4.44
C ASP A 209 2.34 25.56 -4.24
N MET A 210 1.89 24.58 -3.47
CA MET A 210 0.48 24.34 -3.20
C MET A 210 0.17 24.57 -1.71
N LYS A 211 -0.83 25.40 -1.46
CA LYS A 211 -1.36 25.68 -0.11
C LYS A 211 -2.47 24.70 0.25
N TYR A 212 -2.36 24.12 1.43
CA TYR A 212 -3.33 23.20 2.01
C TYR A 212 -3.80 23.71 3.35
N GLU A 213 -5.10 23.58 3.59
CA GLU A 213 -5.75 23.93 4.85
C GLU A 213 -6.03 22.64 5.61
N PHE A 214 -5.45 22.51 6.79
CA PHE A 214 -5.65 21.38 7.67
C PHE A 214 -6.43 21.82 8.91
N SER A 215 -7.43 21.04 9.27
CA SER A 215 -8.09 21.15 10.57
C SER A 215 -7.30 20.30 11.55
N ASP A 216 -6.57 20.96 12.45
CA ASP A 216 -5.93 20.26 13.56
C ASP A 216 -7.00 20.02 14.63
N PHE A 217 -7.25 18.75 14.97
CA PHE A 217 -8.16 18.39 16.06
C PHE A 217 -7.35 18.29 17.34
N TYR A 218 -7.30 19.37 18.13
CA TYR A 218 -6.71 19.33 19.47
C TYR A 218 -7.76 18.87 20.47
N PHE A 219 -7.53 17.69 21.06
CA PHE A 219 -8.39 17.05 22.05
C PHE A 219 -8.72 17.94 23.27
N SER A 220 -7.90 18.96 23.56
CA SER A 220 -7.99 19.73 24.80
C SER A 220 -8.87 20.98 24.76
N TYR A 221 -9.37 21.45 23.62
CA TYR A 221 -10.09 22.75 23.57
C TYR A 221 -11.37 22.81 22.74
N GLY A 222 -11.72 21.79 21.95
CA GLY A 222 -12.94 21.83 21.12
C GLY A 222 -12.89 22.84 19.95
N ASP A 223 -11.91 23.74 19.93
CA ASP A 223 -11.68 24.67 18.84
C ASP A 223 -10.89 24.01 17.70
N ILE A 224 -11.52 23.97 16.53
CA ILE A 224 -10.86 23.57 15.29
C ILE A 224 -9.90 24.69 14.89
N THR A 225 -8.60 24.52 15.15
CA THR A 225 -7.59 25.42 14.61
C THR A 225 -7.29 25.04 13.17
N GLN A 226 -7.46 25.99 12.25
CA GLN A 226 -7.05 25.82 10.86
C GLN A 226 -5.58 26.18 10.69
N ARG A 227 -4.79 25.23 10.20
CA ARG A 227 -3.39 25.44 9.87
C ARG A 227 -3.21 25.42 8.36
N VAL A 228 -2.69 26.51 7.82
CA VAL A 228 -2.32 26.58 6.41
C VAL A 228 -0.86 26.16 6.26
N ILE A 229 -0.60 25.15 5.43
CA ILE A 229 0.75 24.68 5.12
C ILE A 229 0.95 24.77 3.61
N THR A 230 2.07 25.38 3.21
CA THR A 230 2.53 25.34 1.82
C THR A 230 3.42 24.12 1.63
N LYS A 231 3.10 23.29 0.64
CA LYS A 231 3.93 22.17 0.20
C LYS A 231 4.41 22.43 -1.21
N LYS A 232 5.65 22.02 -1.49
CA LYS A 232 6.22 22.09 -2.84
C LYS A 232 6.02 20.74 -3.54
N HIS A 233 5.38 20.74 -4.69
CA HIS A 233 5.08 19.56 -5.50
C HIS A 233 5.90 19.55 -6.78
N LEU A 234 6.51 18.42 -7.10
CA LEU A 234 7.09 18.12 -8.41
C LEU A 234 6.07 17.34 -9.23
N ILE A 235 5.72 17.86 -10.41
CA ILE A 235 4.78 17.23 -11.34
C ILE A 235 5.42 16.97 -12.69
N TYR A 236 4.88 15.97 -13.41
CA TYR A 236 5.09 15.81 -14.84
C TYR A 236 3.83 16.28 -15.57
N PRO A 237 3.83 17.47 -16.20
CA PRO A 237 2.62 18.11 -16.69
C PRO A 237 1.80 17.25 -17.64
N GLU A 238 2.43 16.51 -18.56
CA GLU A 238 1.70 15.67 -19.54
C GLU A 238 0.83 14.61 -18.84
N ASN A 239 1.36 13.95 -17.81
CA ASN A 239 0.61 12.94 -17.05
C ASN A 239 -0.54 13.58 -16.29
N VAL A 240 -0.30 14.73 -15.65
CA VAL A 240 -1.32 15.44 -14.90
C VAL A 240 -2.40 16.00 -15.84
N PHE A 241 -2.05 16.51 -17.02
CA PHE A 241 -3.02 16.96 -18.02
C PHE A 241 -3.85 15.82 -18.60
N LYS A 242 -3.24 14.67 -18.89
CA LYS A 242 -3.97 13.45 -19.29
C LYS A 242 -5.00 13.10 -18.20
N TYR A 243 -4.59 13.12 -16.94
CA TYR A 243 -5.49 12.89 -15.81
C TYR A 243 -6.59 13.95 -15.67
N ILE A 244 -6.26 15.24 -15.80
CA ILE A 244 -7.20 16.37 -15.79
C ILE A 244 -8.29 16.15 -16.85
N ASN A 245 -7.88 15.88 -18.08
CA ASN A 245 -8.80 15.70 -19.21
C ASN A 245 -9.67 14.45 -19.01
N GLU A 246 -9.12 13.38 -18.44
CA GLU A 246 -9.86 12.15 -18.20
C GLU A 246 -10.86 12.23 -17.02
N ASN A 247 -10.64 13.12 -16.04
CA ASN A 247 -11.36 13.11 -14.76
C ASN A 247 -12.16 14.39 -14.47
N LEU A 248 -11.85 15.54 -15.08
CA LEU A 248 -12.69 16.74 -14.98
C LEU A 248 -13.83 16.74 -16.00
N ASP A 249 -13.72 15.97 -17.10
CA ASP A 249 -14.84 15.71 -18.00
C ASP A 249 -15.80 14.72 -17.32
N LYS A 250 -16.85 15.30 -16.70
CA LYS A 250 -17.84 14.75 -15.74
C LYS A 250 -18.65 13.50 -16.14
N LYS A 251 -18.15 12.60 -17.01
CA LYS A 251 -18.92 11.47 -17.55
C LYS A 251 -18.33 10.08 -17.35
N LYS A 252 -17.16 9.94 -16.70
CA LYS A 252 -16.65 8.59 -16.37
C LYS A 252 -17.10 8.18 -14.98
N LYS A 253 -17.63 6.95 -14.88
CA LYS A 253 -17.78 6.24 -13.59
C LYS A 253 -16.42 6.25 -12.89
N GLN A 254 -16.40 6.55 -11.59
CA GLN A 254 -15.19 6.40 -10.79
C GLN A 254 -14.79 4.92 -10.81
N ASN A 255 -13.61 4.63 -11.35
CA ASN A 255 -13.06 3.28 -11.37
C ASN A 255 -12.22 3.06 -10.11
N TYR A 256 -12.16 1.81 -9.66
CA TYR A 256 -11.26 1.38 -8.58
C TYR A 256 -9.79 1.48 -9.04
N THR A 257 -9.20 2.66 -8.90
CA THR A 257 -7.82 2.97 -9.31
C THR A 257 -7.19 3.96 -8.35
N PHE A 258 -5.87 3.89 -8.18
CA PHE A 258 -5.09 4.82 -7.37
C PHE A 258 -4.01 5.46 -8.22
N GLN A 259 -4.18 6.69 -8.67
CA GLN A 259 -3.25 7.28 -9.64
C GLN A 259 -2.22 8.17 -8.97
N SER A 260 -0.95 8.00 -9.32
CA SER A 260 0.13 8.86 -8.85
C SER A 260 0.10 10.20 -9.58
N LEU A 261 0.05 11.31 -8.85
CA LEU A 261 -0.09 12.66 -9.43
C LEU A 261 1.18 13.50 -9.33
N SER A 262 1.81 13.51 -8.15
CA SER A 262 2.94 14.38 -7.86
C SER A 262 3.81 13.82 -6.74
N MET A 263 5.03 14.34 -6.65
CA MET A 263 5.93 14.11 -5.52
C MET A 263 6.00 15.40 -4.68
N VAL A 264 5.77 15.32 -3.37
CA VAL A 264 6.06 16.41 -2.43
C VAL A 264 7.57 16.46 -2.18
N LEU A 265 8.18 17.63 -2.32
CA LEU A 265 9.62 17.88 -2.13
C LEU A 265 9.93 18.53 -0.78
N LEU A 266 9.08 19.46 -0.33
CA LEU A 266 9.22 20.21 0.91
C LEU A 266 7.87 20.30 1.62
N GLY A 267 7.88 20.13 2.95
CA GLY A 267 6.69 20.15 3.80
C GLY A 267 6.00 18.80 4.00
N GLY A 268 6.59 17.68 3.55
CA GLY A 268 6.14 16.33 3.90
C GLY A 268 6.22 16.06 5.40
N ILE A 269 5.33 15.20 5.93
CA ILE A 269 5.32 14.83 7.36
C ILE A 269 6.50 13.87 7.71
N GLY A 270 7.07 13.19 6.72
CA GLY A 270 8.15 12.21 6.93
C GLY A 270 9.53 12.84 7.21
N PRO A 271 10.44 12.10 7.85
CA PRO A 271 11.77 12.59 8.26
C PRO A 271 12.72 12.94 7.11
N GLN A 272 12.37 12.65 5.84
CA GLN A 272 13.07 13.14 4.65
C GLN A 272 12.33 14.25 3.88
N GLY A 273 11.15 14.71 4.33
CA GLY A 273 10.37 15.77 3.68
C GLY A 273 9.75 15.45 2.32
N HIS A 274 9.98 14.23 1.78
CA HIS A 274 9.48 13.78 0.50
C HIS A 274 8.25 12.86 0.64
N GLY A 275 7.28 12.98 -0.26
CA GLY A 275 6.09 12.13 -0.29
C GLY A 275 5.56 11.92 -1.70
N PHE A 276 4.76 10.90 -1.91
CA PHE A 276 4.01 10.73 -3.16
C PHE A 276 2.55 11.05 -2.91
N THR A 277 1.91 11.66 -3.90
CA THR A 277 0.47 11.95 -3.85
C THR A 277 -0.28 11.03 -4.79
N TYR A 278 -1.38 10.50 -4.30
CA TYR A 278 -2.25 9.59 -5.02
C TYR A 278 -3.68 10.11 -5.04
N SER A 279 -4.34 10.05 -6.19
CA SER A 279 -5.79 10.13 -6.21
C SER A 279 -6.41 8.80 -5.78
N THR A 280 -7.59 8.85 -5.17
CA THR A 280 -8.35 7.66 -4.75
C THR A 280 -9.65 7.53 -5.53
N PRO A 281 -10.29 6.35 -5.53
CA PRO A 281 -11.62 6.16 -6.10
C PRO A 281 -12.68 7.10 -5.52
N ARG A 282 -12.51 7.57 -4.27
CA ARG A 282 -13.42 8.53 -3.61
C ARG A 282 -13.21 9.99 -4.05
N GLY A 283 -12.27 10.26 -4.96
CA GLY A 283 -11.94 11.62 -5.40
C GLY A 283 -11.11 12.40 -4.39
N GLU A 284 -10.36 11.71 -3.52
CA GLU A 284 -9.46 12.30 -2.54
C GLU A 284 -8.02 12.33 -3.07
N ILE A 285 -7.20 13.24 -2.55
CA ILE A 285 -5.75 13.25 -2.71
C ILE A 285 -5.09 12.87 -1.40
N ILE A 286 -4.32 11.78 -1.43
CA ILE A 286 -3.60 11.25 -0.28
C ILE A 286 -2.09 11.38 -0.52
N GLU A 287 -1.41 12.04 0.41
CA GLU A 287 0.05 12.03 0.54
C GLU A 287 0.48 10.81 1.36
N ILE A 288 1.48 10.09 0.87
CA ILE A 288 2.17 9.04 1.61
C ILE A 288 3.67 9.35 1.62
N CYS A 289 4.24 9.47 2.82
CA CYS A 289 5.66 9.73 3.07
C CYS A 289 6.32 8.54 3.78
N SER A 290 7.53 8.18 3.36
CA SER A 290 8.34 7.11 3.98
C SER A 290 9.40 7.66 4.95
N ASP A 291 9.85 6.84 5.90
CA ASP A 291 10.96 7.14 6.82
C ASP A 291 12.33 7.15 6.08
N ILE A 292 13.38 7.70 6.70
CA ILE A 292 14.76 7.73 6.22
C ILE A 292 15.28 6.33 5.91
N LYS A 293 15.18 5.41 6.87
CA LYS A 293 15.65 4.02 6.72
C LYS A 293 14.94 3.28 5.59
N GLU A 294 13.73 3.71 5.31
CA GLU A 294 12.84 3.15 4.30
C GLU A 294 13.19 3.64 2.89
N ASN A 295 13.46 4.94 2.74
CA ASN A 295 13.99 5.50 1.50
C ASN A 295 15.34 4.86 1.14
N GLU A 296 16.20 4.60 2.13
CA GLU A 296 17.45 3.85 1.91
C GLU A 296 17.20 2.44 1.37
N ALA A 297 16.24 1.70 1.93
CA ALA A 297 15.89 0.37 1.44
C ALA A 297 15.35 0.38 0.01
N ILE A 298 14.52 1.36 -0.37
CA ILE A 298 14.04 1.53 -1.75
C ILE A 298 15.22 1.78 -2.70
N ILE A 299 16.14 2.66 -2.31
CA ILE A 299 17.33 2.98 -3.10
C ILE A 299 18.20 1.73 -3.30
N VAL A 300 18.42 0.93 -2.24
CA VAL A 300 19.19 -0.32 -2.32
C VAL A 300 18.54 -1.31 -3.28
N LYS A 301 17.22 -1.54 -3.16
CA LYS A 301 16.47 -2.43 -4.08
C LYS A 301 16.56 -1.96 -5.53
N TYR A 302 16.50 -0.65 -5.78
CA TYR A 302 16.61 -0.10 -7.13
C TYR A 302 18.02 -0.25 -7.70
N LYS A 303 19.07 -0.01 -6.90
CA LYS A 303 20.47 -0.26 -7.30
C LYS A 303 20.72 -1.72 -7.64
N LEU A 304 20.15 -2.63 -6.86
CA LEU A 304 20.16 -4.07 -7.13
C LEU A 304 19.54 -4.39 -8.49
N PHE A 305 18.35 -3.85 -8.78
CA PHE A 305 17.72 -4.02 -10.08
C PHE A 305 18.60 -3.50 -11.23
N LEU A 306 19.18 -2.31 -11.10
CA LEU A 306 20.08 -1.76 -12.12
C LEU A 306 21.30 -2.64 -12.35
N LYS A 307 21.89 -3.17 -11.27
CA LYS A 307 23.00 -4.14 -11.35
C LYS A 307 22.59 -5.38 -12.16
N GLU A 308 21.47 -6.00 -11.81
CA GLU A 308 21.01 -7.21 -12.52
C GLU A 308 20.75 -6.94 -14.01
N GLN A 309 20.12 -5.80 -14.33
CA GLN A 309 19.90 -5.40 -15.72
C GLN A 309 21.21 -5.20 -16.47
N PHE A 310 22.21 -4.57 -15.84
CA PHE A 310 23.54 -4.39 -16.43
C PHE A 310 24.24 -5.73 -16.66
N ILE A 311 24.35 -6.57 -15.64
CA ILE A 311 25.02 -7.87 -15.73
C ILE A 311 24.39 -8.72 -16.84
N ASN A 312 23.06 -8.75 -16.92
CA ASN A 312 22.34 -9.49 -17.97
C ASN A 312 22.58 -8.91 -19.38
N ARG A 313 22.72 -7.59 -19.52
CA ARG A 313 23.05 -6.97 -20.81
C ARG A 313 24.50 -7.24 -21.21
N LEU A 314 25.43 -7.04 -20.28
CA LEU A 314 26.85 -7.31 -20.48
C LEU A 314 27.05 -8.78 -20.88
N ASP A 315 26.46 -9.72 -20.16
CA ASP A 315 26.56 -11.15 -20.46
C ASP A 315 26.10 -11.48 -21.90
N LYS A 316 25.10 -10.76 -22.43
CA LYS A 316 24.64 -10.90 -23.82
C LYS A 316 25.61 -10.29 -24.83
N GLU A 317 26.23 -9.15 -24.52
CA GLU A 317 27.22 -8.52 -25.40
C GLU A 317 28.53 -9.30 -25.46
N LEU A 318 28.91 -9.96 -24.36
CA LEU A 318 30.11 -10.79 -24.27
C LEU A 318 29.93 -12.21 -24.86
N ILE A 319 28.83 -12.51 -25.55
CA ILE A 319 28.56 -13.84 -26.14
C ILE A 319 29.67 -14.33 -27.08
N LYS A 320 30.37 -13.39 -27.73
CA LYS A 320 31.46 -13.69 -28.69
C LYS A 320 32.81 -13.94 -28.01
N ILE A 321 32.91 -13.76 -26.69
CA ILE A 321 34.11 -14.01 -25.90
C ILE A 321 34.15 -15.47 -25.47
N ASN A 322 35.35 -15.99 -25.23
CA ASN A 322 35.56 -17.27 -24.56
C ASN A 322 34.63 -17.40 -23.32
N SER A 323 33.90 -18.51 -23.26
CA SER A 323 32.87 -18.77 -22.24
C SER A 323 33.42 -18.76 -20.81
N GLN A 324 34.67 -19.16 -20.60
CA GLN A 324 35.32 -19.18 -19.30
C GLN A 324 35.64 -17.76 -18.83
N ILE A 325 36.19 -16.91 -19.71
CA ILE A 325 36.51 -15.50 -19.41
C ILE A 325 35.22 -14.74 -19.14
N ARG A 326 34.21 -14.92 -19.99
CA ARG A 326 32.87 -14.36 -19.80
C ARG A 326 32.31 -14.73 -18.43
N ALA A 327 32.33 -16.02 -18.06
CA ALA A 327 31.83 -16.48 -16.76
C ALA A 327 32.62 -15.88 -15.59
N GLN A 328 33.95 -15.79 -15.70
CA GLN A 328 34.81 -15.18 -14.69
C GLN A 328 34.54 -13.69 -14.52
N THR A 329 34.41 -12.94 -15.62
CA THR A 329 34.07 -11.50 -15.62
C THR A 329 32.70 -11.26 -14.98
N ILE A 330 31.68 -12.03 -15.36
CA ILE A 330 30.34 -11.91 -14.79
C ILE A 330 30.32 -12.27 -13.29
N SER A 331 31.03 -13.33 -12.89
CA SER A 331 31.17 -13.72 -11.49
C SER A 331 31.87 -12.65 -10.65
N PHE A 332 32.94 -12.07 -11.19
CA PHE A 332 33.71 -11.01 -10.55
C PHE A 332 32.90 -9.71 -10.37
N LEU A 333 32.20 -9.26 -11.41
CA LEU A 333 31.33 -8.08 -11.32
C LEU A 333 30.15 -8.31 -10.36
N ASN A 334 29.63 -9.55 -10.30
CA ASN A 334 28.60 -9.92 -9.34
C ASN A 334 29.10 -9.86 -7.89
N SER A 335 30.35 -10.25 -7.61
CA SER A 335 30.92 -10.25 -6.26
C SER A 335 31.35 -8.87 -5.80
N LEU A 336 31.80 -8.00 -6.72
CA LEU A 336 32.18 -6.61 -6.42
C LEU A 336 31.01 -5.74 -5.95
N LEU A 337 29.81 -5.98 -6.48
CA LEU A 337 28.62 -5.19 -6.18
C LEU A 337 27.70 -5.94 -5.21
N THR A 338 28.08 -6.03 -3.92
CA THR A 338 27.31 -6.80 -2.93
C THR A 338 25.85 -6.33 -2.78
N PRO A 339 24.86 -7.25 -2.70
CA PRO A 339 23.44 -6.93 -2.65
C PRO A 339 22.99 -6.01 -1.50
N ASN A 340 23.68 -6.10 -0.36
CA ASN A 340 23.23 -5.49 0.89
C ASN A 340 24.03 -4.24 1.27
N GLU A 341 25.06 -3.87 0.51
CA GLU A 341 25.83 -2.66 0.78
C GLU A 341 25.19 -1.45 0.11
N ILE A 342 25.12 -0.33 0.83
CA ILE A 342 24.92 0.98 0.23
C ILE A 342 26.23 1.32 -0.51
N ILE A 343 26.40 0.80 -1.72
CA ILE A 343 27.56 1.14 -2.54
C ILE A 343 27.34 2.57 -3.06
N GLY A 344 28.05 3.50 -2.45
CA GLY A 344 28.07 4.90 -2.82
C GLY A 344 29.09 5.18 -3.93
N TYR A 345 28.91 6.32 -4.61
CA TYR A 345 29.84 6.84 -5.62
C TYR A 345 31.30 6.85 -5.15
N ASN A 346 31.54 7.05 -3.85
CA ASN A 346 32.87 7.08 -3.24
C ASN A 346 33.66 5.76 -3.37
N LYS A 347 32.99 4.64 -3.64
CA LYS A 347 33.65 3.34 -3.90
C LYS A 347 33.94 3.12 -5.40
N MET A 348 33.52 4.03 -6.28
CA MET A 348 33.61 3.86 -7.74
C MET A 348 35.06 3.66 -8.18
N ASP A 349 35.97 4.56 -7.81
CA ASP A 349 37.37 4.49 -8.23
C ASP A 349 38.04 3.18 -7.77
N HIS A 350 37.72 2.72 -6.55
CA HIS A 350 38.22 1.44 -6.04
C HIS A 350 37.68 0.24 -6.83
N ILE A 351 36.40 0.27 -7.20
CA ILE A 351 35.76 -0.78 -7.99
C ILE A 351 36.34 -0.78 -9.42
N LEU A 352 36.47 0.39 -10.06
CA LEU A 352 37.03 0.53 -11.39
C LEU A 352 38.48 0.05 -11.45
N SER A 353 39.31 0.43 -10.48
CA SER A 353 40.68 -0.06 -10.35
C SER A 353 40.74 -1.60 -10.21
N LYS A 354 39.80 -2.21 -9.47
CA LYS A 354 39.71 -3.67 -9.37
C LYS A 354 39.29 -4.33 -10.69
N VAL A 355 38.39 -3.70 -11.44
CA VAL A 355 37.98 -4.16 -12.77
C VAL A 355 39.14 -4.05 -13.76
N GLU A 356 39.84 -2.92 -13.79
CA GLU A 356 40.99 -2.69 -14.65
C GLU A 356 42.09 -3.73 -14.40
N ASN A 357 42.50 -3.91 -13.14
CA ASN A 357 43.48 -4.93 -12.75
C ASN A 357 43.03 -6.35 -13.13
N PHE A 358 41.73 -6.66 -12.98
CA PHE A 358 41.20 -7.96 -13.36
C PHE A 358 41.28 -8.18 -14.87
N LEU A 359 40.90 -7.18 -15.67
CA LEU A 359 40.90 -7.25 -17.13
C LEU A 359 42.31 -7.30 -17.73
N GLN A 360 43.27 -6.58 -17.15
CA GLN A 360 44.68 -6.62 -17.57
C GLN A 360 45.28 -8.03 -17.45
N ASN A 361 44.82 -8.85 -16.49
CA ASN A 361 45.24 -10.25 -16.39
C ASN A 361 44.74 -11.13 -17.56
N TYR A 362 43.88 -10.62 -18.45
CA TYR A 362 43.39 -11.30 -19.65
C TYR A 362 43.96 -10.74 -20.96
N GLU A 363 44.91 -9.79 -20.93
CA GLU A 363 45.58 -9.26 -22.14
C GLU A 363 46.23 -10.35 -23.01
N GLU A 364 46.48 -11.53 -22.46
CA GLU A 364 47.04 -12.68 -23.17
C GLU A 364 46.02 -13.44 -24.05
N VAL A 365 44.73 -13.04 -24.08
CA VAL A 365 43.68 -13.75 -24.82
C VAL A 365 43.36 -13.04 -26.14
N GLU A 366 43.70 -13.70 -27.25
CA GLU A 366 43.62 -13.18 -28.63
C GLU A 366 42.28 -12.51 -29.02
N ASN A 367 42.40 -11.39 -29.75
CA ASN A 367 41.35 -10.71 -30.54
C ASN A 367 40.14 -10.10 -29.78
N PHE A 368 40.34 -9.59 -28.57
CA PHE A 368 39.29 -8.84 -27.87
C PHE A 368 39.76 -7.47 -27.38
N ASP A 369 38.95 -6.44 -27.62
CA ASP A 369 39.22 -5.05 -27.25
C ASP A 369 38.91 -4.82 -25.76
N ILE A 370 39.92 -5.07 -24.92
CA ILE A 370 39.83 -4.95 -23.46
C ILE A 370 39.52 -3.51 -23.04
N ASP A 371 40.09 -2.53 -23.73
CA ASP A 371 39.86 -1.10 -23.44
C ASP A 371 38.40 -0.72 -23.64
N LYS A 372 37.79 -1.21 -24.72
CA LYS A 372 36.37 -1.02 -24.98
C LYS A 372 35.49 -1.72 -23.95
N LEU A 373 35.85 -2.92 -23.51
CA LEU A 373 35.12 -3.61 -22.44
C LEU A 373 35.23 -2.86 -21.11
N TYR A 374 36.43 -2.39 -20.78
CA TYR A 374 36.66 -1.57 -19.59
C TYR A 374 35.82 -0.29 -19.63
N HIS A 375 35.82 0.43 -20.77
CA HIS A 375 34.97 1.62 -20.94
C HIS A 375 33.48 1.30 -20.76
N ASN A 376 32.96 0.25 -21.40
CA ASN A 376 31.56 -0.15 -21.25
C ASN A 376 31.20 -0.51 -19.80
N ILE A 377 32.10 -1.21 -19.09
CA ILE A 377 31.91 -1.55 -17.67
C ILE A 377 31.99 -0.28 -16.82
N SER A 378 32.94 0.61 -17.09
CA SER A 378 33.16 1.86 -16.36
C SER A 378 31.93 2.77 -16.45
N ASP A 379 31.45 3.00 -17.67
CA ASP A 379 30.25 3.80 -17.92
C ASP A 379 29.05 3.23 -17.18
N ALA A 380 28.85 1.91 -17.24
CA ALA A 380 27.73 1.27 -16.55
C ALA A 380 27.86 1.32 -15.02
N ILE A 381 29.06 1.09 -14.46
CA ILE A 381 29.32 1.20 -13.02
C ILE A 381 29.07 2.63 -12.56
N SER A 382 29.47 3.64 -13.35
CA SER A 382 29.20 5.04 -13.03
C SER A 382 27.70 5.33 -12.93
N ILE A 383 26.89 4.73 -13.80
CA ILE A 383 25.43 4.84 -13.78
C ILE A 383 24.82 4.13 -12.57
N ILE A 384 25.26 2.91 -12.26
CA ILE A 384 24.74 2.10 -11.14
C ILE A 384 25.08 2.75 -9.79
N LEU A 385 26.30 3.28 -9.66
CA LEU A 385 26.82 3.84 -8.41
C LEU A 385 26.49 5.31 -8.21
N ARG A 386 25.94 5.98 -9.24
CA ARG A 386 25.44 7.35 -9.13
C ARG A 386 24.54 7.50 -7.89
N PRO A 387 24.65 8.60 -7.13
CA PRO A 387 23.70 8.89 -6.07
C PRO A 387 22.29 8.93 -6.64
N ILE A 388 21.40 8.04 -6.18
CA ILE A 388 20.01 7.98 -6.62
C ILE A 388 19.16 8.69 -5.59
N ARG A 389 18.49 9.77 -6.00
CA ARG A 389 17.51 10.46 -5.16
C ARG A 389 16.11 9.94 -5.46
N MET A 390 15.21 10.06 -4.50
CA MET A 390 13.79 9.71 -4.71
C MET A 390 13.17 10.52 -5.85
N VAL A 391 13.63 11.76 -6.05
CA VAL A 391 13.27 12.59 -7.20
C VAL A 391 13.62 11.94 -8.53
N ASP A 392 14.81 11.35 -8.66
CA ASP A 392 15.25 10.70 -9.91
C ASP A 392 14.36 9.48 -10.22
N GLN A 393 14.00 8.71 -9.18
CA GLN A 393 13.08 7.58 -9.32
C GLN A 393 11.68 8.02 -9.73
N PHE A 394 11.16 9.10 -9.12
CA PHE A 394 9.87 9.67 -9.52
C PHE A 394 9.90 10.13 -10.98
N LYS A 395 10.97 10.83 -11.39
CA LYS A 395 11.10 11.32 -12.76
C LYS A 395 11.09 10.18 -13.79
N ALA A 396 11.96 9.19 -13.60
CA ALA A 396 12.04 8.03 -14.48
C ALA A 396 10.70 7.28 -14.57
N ARG A 397 10.01 7.12 -13.44
CA ARG A 397 8.69 6.47 -13.38
C ARG A 397 7.62 7.25 -14.16
N MET A 398 7.57 8.57 -14.01
CA MET A 398 6.60 9.40 -14.72
C MET A 398 6.86 9.45 -16.23
N GLU A 399 8.13 9.40 -16.64
CA GLU A 399 8.50 9.25 -18.06
C GLU A 399 8.07 7.89 -18.64
N LEU A 400 8.21 6.80 -17.88
CA LEU A 400 7.70 5.50 -18.31
C LEU A 400 6.17 5.49 -18.45
N VAL A 401 5.47 6.23 -17.57
CA VAL A 401 4.03 6.41 -17.66
C VAL A 401 3.64 7.21 -18.90
N SER A 402 4.36 8.28 -19.22
CA SER A 402 4.06 9.08 -20.41
C SER A 402 4.34 8.33 -21.72
N GLN A 403 5.27 7.38 -21.69
CA GLN A 403 5.56 6.46 -22.79
C GLN A 403 4.61 5.24 -22.85
N ASP A 404 3.57 5.18 -22.01
CA ASP A 404 2.65 4.05 -21.86
C ASP A 404 3.35 2.70 -21.58
N LYS A 405 4.59 2.72 -21.07
CA LYS A 405 5.36 1.53 -20.66
C LYS A 405 5.05 1.07 -19.24
N LEU A 406 4.41 1.94 -18.46
CA LEU A 406 4.02 1.70 -17.08
C LEU A 406 2.68 2.38 -16.83
N LYS A 407 1.74 1.73 -16.15
CA LYS A 407 0.50 2.41 -15.76
C LYS A 407 0.76 3.28 -14.53
N SER A 408 0.11 4.44 -14.46
CA SER A 408 0.21 5.34 -13.28
C SER A 408 -0.17 4.63 -11.98
N GLU A 409 -1.17 3.73 -12.03
CA GLU A 409 -1.63 2.95 -10.88
C GLU A 409 -0.61 1.93 -10.36
N ASP A 410 0.34 1.50 -11.20
CA ASP A 410 1.38 0.56 -10.79
C ASP A 410 2.49 1.25 -10.00
N LEU A 411 2.59 2.59 -10.06
CA LEU A 411 3.58 3.34 -9.29
C LEU A 411 3.42 3.17 -7.77
N ALA A 412 2.18 3.07 -7.29
CA ALA A 412 1.90 2.81 -5.88
C ALA A 412 2.36 1.40 -5.45
N LYS A 413 2.25 0.41 -6.35
CA LYS A 413 2.69 -0.98 -6.08
C LYS A 413 4.21 -1.10 -6.06
N LEU A 414 4.88 -0.37 -6.97
CA LEU A 414 6.34 -0.33 -7.08
C LEU A 414 7.01 0.48 -5.96
N THR A 415 6.24 1.29 -5.22
CA THR A 415 6.72 2.02 -4.06
C THR A 415 6.44 1.17 -2.82
N SER A 416 7.36 0.25 -2.53
CA SER A 416 7.23 -0.75 -1.47
C SER A 416 8.20 -0.56 -0.31
N LEU A 417 7.71 -0.85 0.90
CA LEU A 417 8.41 -0.82 2.17
C LEU A 417 8.27 -2.17 2.86
N LYS A 418 9.40 -2.82 3.14
CA LYS A 418 9.42 -4.22 3.60
C LYS A 418 8.55 -5.10 2.67
N ASN A 419 7.37 -5.50 3.15
CA ASN A 419 6.39 -6.36 2.47
C ASN A 419 5.07 -5.62 2.13
N LYS A 420 4.96 -4.31 2.40
CA LYS A 420 3.76 -3.50 2.13
C LYS A 420 4.10 -2.34 1.20
N SER A 421 3.26 -2.12 0.21
CA SER A 421 3.37 -1.03 -0.76
C SER A 421 2.49 0.16 -0.40
N HIS A 422 2.75 1.31 -1.02
CA HIS A 422 1.80 2.43 -0.94
C HIS A 422 0.41 2.02 -1.44
N TYR A 423 0.36 1.12 -2.44
CA TYR A 423 -0.89 0.54 -2.90
C TYR A 423 -1.61 -0.23 -1.78
N ASP A 424 -0.91 -1.03 -0.98
CA ASP A 424 -1.48 -1.73 0.18
C ASP A 424 -2.11 -0.77 1.18
N VAL A 425 -1.42 0.30 1.52
CA VAL A 425 -1.96 1.34 2.42
C VAL A 425 -3.22 1.99 1.85
N LEU A 426 -3.23 2.29 0.55
CA LEU A 426 -4.37 2.94 -0.11
C LEU A 426 -5.62 2.05 -0.15
N ARG A 427 -5.47 0.76 -0.49
CA ARG A 427 -6.59 -0.20 -0.52
C ARG A 427 -7.11 -0.54 0.87
N GLU A 428 -6.22 -0.68 1.87
CA GLU A 428 -6.59 -0.91 3.27
C GLU A 428 -7.31 0.31 3.84
N ARG A 429 -6.80 1.52 3.59
CA ARG A 429 -7.46 2.77 3.99
C ARG A 429 -8.87 2.87 3.41
N LEU A 430 -9.06 2.63 2.11
CA LEU A 430 -10.36 2.70 1.47
C LEU A 430 -11.35 1.72 2.11
N PHE A 431 -10.91 0.50 2.41
CA PHE A 431 -11.71 -0.50 3.11
C PHE A 431 -12.17 -0.02 4.48
N PHE A 432 -11.25 0.50 5.30
CA PHE A 432 -11.61 1.01 6.62
C PHE A 432 -12.52 2.23 6.56
N GLN A 433 -12.35 3.11 5.56
CA GLN A 433 -13.28 4.22 5.36
C GLN A 433 -14.72 3.74 5.10
N TYR A 434 -14.91 2.64 4.35
CA TYR A 434 -16.24 2.04 4.18
C TYR A 434 -16.82 1.53 5.49
N ILE A 435 -16.02 0.79 6.29
CA ILE A 435 -16.46 0.31 7.60
C ILE A 435 -16.88 1.47 8.50
N VAL A 436 -16.05 2.52 8.55
CA VAL A 436 -16.32 3.71 9.35
C VAL A 436 -17.57 4.45 8.88
N ASP A 437 -17.83 4.51 7.57
CA ASP A 437 -19.06 5.09 7.03
C ASP A 437 -20.31 4.31 7.51
N PHE A 438 -20.30 2.97 7.37
CA PHE A 438 -21.41 2.13 7.85
C PHE A 438 -21.61 2.24 9.36
N PHE A 439 -20.51 2.18 10.11
CA PHE A 439 -20.48 2.36 11.55
C PHE A 439 -21.09 3.70 11.98
N TYR A 440 -20.66 4.79 11.32
CA TYR A 440 -21.16 6.12 11.59
C TYR A 440 -22.67 6.22 11.31
N GLU A 441 -23.16 5.67 10.19
CA GLU A 441 -24.59 5.67 9.87
C GLU A 441 -25.44 4.95 10.92
N ILE A 442 -24.98 3.81 11.43
CA ILE A 442 -25.67 3.06 12.49
C ILE A 442 -25.70 3.90 13.77
N SER A 443 -24.58 4.52 14.14
CA SER A 443 -24.49 5.37 15.33
C SER A 443 -25.52 6.51 15.27
N GLN A 444 -25.65 7.21 14.12
CA GLN A 444 -26.59 8.31 13.96
C GLN A 444 -28.04 7.82 14.06
N LYS A 445 -28.39 6.71 13.40
CA LYS A 445 -29.74 6.12 13.48
C LYS A 445 -30.11 5.71 14.91
N SER A 446 -29.16 5.23 15.69
CA SER A 446 -29.38 4.84 17.09
C SER A 446 -29.69 6.04 17.99
N LYS A 447 -29.07 7.19 17.75
CA LYS A 447 -29.34 8.45 18.49
C LYS A 447 -30.74 8.99 18.23
N PHE A 448 -31.14 9.05 16.97
CA PHE A 448 -32.50 9.49 16.60
C PHE A 448 -33.60 8.62 17.20
N LYS A 449 -33.32 7.35 17.52
CA LYS A 449 -34.25 6.49 18.25
C LYS A 449 -34.28 6.78 19.75
N LYS A 450 -33.21 7.26 20.37
CA LYS A 450 -33.17 7.63 21.80
C LYS A 450 -33.79 9.01 22.08
N GLU A 451 -33.69 9.96 21.14
CA GLU A 451 -34.23 11.33 21.29
C GLU A 451 -35.74 11.45 21.01
N LYS A 452 -36.38 10.40 20.49
CA LYS A 452 -37.84 10.35 20.19
C LYS A 452 -38.69 9.77 21.33
N TRP A 453 -38.06 9.40 22.45
CA TRP A 453 -38.70 8.98 23.70
C TRP A 453 -38.39 10.02 24.76
#